data_AF-A0A970E8G8-F1
#
_entry.id   AF-A0A970E8G8-F1
#
_cell.length_a   1.000
_cell.length_b   1.000
_cell.length_c   1.000
_cell.angle_alpha   90.00
_cell.angle_beta   90.00
_cell.angle_gamma   90.00
#
_symmetry.space_group_name_H-M   'P 1'
#
loop_
_entity.id
_entity.type
_entity.pdbx_description
1 polymer ?
#
loop_
_entity_poly.entity_id
_entity_poly.type
_entity_poly.pdbx_seq_one_letter_code
_entity_poly.pdbx_strand_id
1 'polypeptide(L)'
;LWKTYGIKLYDMEEINNVDAIVFAVPHEEFQSIKLEDIQKMYNNKWNNQQEAIKEIAVTADEEKNENKYVLIDVKGIFDRKEAEKMNFQYWRL
;
A
#
# COMPACT_ATOMS: atom_id res chain seq x y z
N LEU A 1 -14.93 -7.97 19.78
CA LEU A 1 -14.30 -8.06 18.45
C LEU A 1 -13.85 -9.49 18.13
N TRP A 2 -12.82 -10.03 18.79
CA TRP A 2 -12.33 -11.40 18.52
C TRP A 2 -13.40 -12.49 18.72
N LYS A 3 -14.08 -12.50 19.88
CA LYS A 3 -15.09 -13.53 20.20
C LYS A 3 -16.30 -13.57 19.26
N THR A 4 -16.58 -12.49 18.55
CA THR A 4 -17.79 -12.33 17.72
C THR A 4 -17.47 -12.33 16.23
N TYR A 5 -16.40 -11.63 15.83
CA TYR A 5 -16.05 -11.41 14.43
C TYR A 5 -14.73 -12.07 14.03
N GLY A 6 -13.98 -12.68 14.96
CA GLY A 6 -12.65 -13.22 14.66
C GLY A 6 -11.62 -12.17 14.26
N ILE A 7 -11.86 -10.90 14.61
CA ILE A 7 -10.94 -9.79 14.31
C ILE A 7 -10.05 -9.55 15.51
N LYS A 8 -8.74 -9.64 15.28
CA LYS A 8 -7.70 -9.27 16.25
C LYS A 8 -7.23 -7.85 15.94
N LEU A 9 -7.17 -7.03 16.99
CA LEU A 9 -6.62 -5.68 16.90
C LEU A 9 -5.11 -5.74 17.13
N TYR A 10 -4.42 -4.83 16.48
CA TYR A 10 -2.98 -4.65 16.55
C TYR A 10 -2.69 -3.17 16.71
N ASP A 11 -1.63 -2.86 17.46
CA ASP A 11 -1.09 -1.51 17.47
C ASP A 11 -0.41 -1.22 16.13
N MET A 12 -0.33 0.06 15.75
CA MET A 12 0.16 0.46 14.42
C MET A 12 1.59 -0.02 14.15
N GLU A 13 2.44 -0.08 15.18
CA GLU A 13 3.83 -0.52 15.08
C GLU A 13 3.97 -2.02 14.80
N GLU A 14 2.94 -2.81 15.13
CA GLU A 14 2.94 -4.26 14.92
C GLU A 14 2.55 -4.65 13.48
N ILE A 15 1.93 -3.72 12.74
CA ILE A 15 1.42 -3.98 11.38
C ILE A 15 2.57 -4.04 10.38
N ASN A 16 2.89 -5.25 9.94
CA ASN A 16 3.94 -5.51 8.97
C ASN A 16 3.52 -6.65 8.03
N ASN A 17 4.14 -6.72 6.85
CA ASN A 17 3.91 -7.78 5.87
C ASN A 17 2.44 -7.87 5.40
N VAL A 18 1.80 -6.73 5.16
CA VAL A 18 0.43 -6.68 4.62
C VAL A 18 0.43 -6.66 3.09
N ASP A 19 -0.62 -7.23 2.48
CA ASP A 19 -0.78 -7.23 1.02
C ASP A 19 -1.57 -6.01 0.51
N ALA A 20 -2.50 -5.50 1.32
CA ALA A 20 -3.34 -4.34 1.01
C ALA A 20 -3.71 -3.57 2.27
N ILE A 21 -3.93 -2.25 2.14
CA ILE A 21 -4.38 -1.38 3.24
C ILE A 21 -5.67 -0.67 2.84
N VAL A 22 -6.62 -0.63 3.78
CA VAL A 22 -7.93 0.02 3.59
C VAL A 22 -8.16 1.06 4.67
N PHE A 23 -8.29 2.32 4.27
CA PHE A 23 -8.77 3.40 5.12
C PHE A 23 -10.28 3.58 4.90
N ALA A 24 -11.06 3.08 5.86
CA ALA A 24 -12.53 3.09 5.75
C ALA A 24 -13.16 4.42 6.19
N VAL A 25 -12.49 5.17 7.06
CA VAL A 25 -13.02 6.35 7.77
C VAL A 25 -11.93 7.40 7.97
N PRO A 26 -12.24 8.71 7.98
CA PRO A 26 -11.24 9.78 7.98
C PRO A 26 -10.97 10.30 9.40
N HIS A 27 -10.51 9.43 10.30
CA HIS A 27 -10.12 9.85 11.65
C HIS A 27 -8.90 10.79 11.61
N GLU A 28 -8.85 11.76 12.52
CA GLU A 28 -7.77 12.77 12.56
C GLU A 28 -6.41 12.11 12.77
N GLU A 29 -6.34 11.02 13.55
CA GLU A 29 -5.11 10.27 13.76
C GLU A 29 -4.53 9.75 12.43
N PHE A 30 -5.38 9.34 11.49
CA PHE A 30 -4.95 8.82 10.19
C PHE A 30 -4.45 9.90 9.23
N GLN A 31 -4.87 11.15 9.41
CA GLN A 31 -4.40 12.27 8.59
C GLN A 31 -2.91 12.58 8.84
N SER A 32 -2.40 12.22 10.01
CA SER A 32 -0.98 12.39 10.36
C SER A 32 -0.06 11.30 9.78
N ILE A 33 -0.63 10.21 9.27
CA ILE A 33 0.14 9.11 8.67
C ILE A 33 0.59 9.52 7.27
N LYS A 34 1.87 9.31 6.97
CA LYS A 34 2.42 9.61 5.64
C LYS A 34 2.42 8.37 4.74
N LEU A 35 2.37 8.59 3.43
CA LEU A 35 2.40 7.51 2.44
C LEU A 35 3.69 6.69 2.52
N GLU A 36 4.82 7.28 2.93
CA GLU A 36 6.08 6.55 3.12
C GLU A 36 6.02 5.55 4.28
N ASP A 37 5.29 5.89 5.34
CA ASP A 37 5.13 4.99 6.49
C ASP A 37 4.17 3.85 6.15
N ILE A 38 3.15 4.13 5.36
CA ILE A 38 2.24 3.14 4.78
C ILE A 38 3.00 2.13 3.91
N GLN A 39 3.95 2.57 3.07
CA GLN A 39 4.76 1.66 2.26
C GLN A 39 5.54 0.63 3.09
N LYS A 40 6.08 1.04 4.24
CA LYS A 40 6.89 0.15 5.10
C LYS A 40 6.08 -1.00 5.69
N MET A 41 4.76 -0.86 5.80
CA MET A 41 3.88 -1.90 6.34
C MET A 41 3.70 -3.06 5.36
N TYR A 42 3.90 -2.85 4.06
CA TYR A 42 3.64 -3.87 3.04
C TYR A 42 4.64 -5.01 3.06
N ASN A 43 4.20 -6.15 2.55
CA ASN A 43 5.04 -7.28 2.26
C ASN A 43 5.98 -6.97 1.08
N ASN A 44 7.28 -6.92 1.35
CA ASN A 44 8.29 -6.60 0.35
C ASN A 44 8.69 -7.78 -0.55
N LYS A 45 8.19 -8.99 -0.31
CA LYS A 45 8.52 -10.19 -1.09
C LYS A 45 8.19 -10.05 -2.58
N TRP A 46 7.10 -9.34 -2.89
CA TRP A 46 6.62 -9.15 -4.26
C TRP A 46 7.02 -7.79 -4.84
N ASN A 47 7.38 -6.82 -4.00
CA ASN A 47 7.62 -5.43 -4.38
C ASN A 47 9.11 -5.09 -4.58
N ASN A 48 10.04 -5.84 -3.98
CA ASN A 48 11.49 -5.60 -4.09
C ASN A 48 12.15 -6.12 -5.38
N GLN A 49 11.40 -6.78 -6.27
CA GLN A 49 11.96 -7.44 -7.46
C GLN A 49 12.22 -6.48 -8.64
N GLN A 50 12.67 -5.24 -8.39
CA GLN A 50 12.65 -4.21 -9.42
C GLN A 50 13.98 -3.48 -9.69
N GLU A 51 14.88 -3.30 -8.71
CA GLU A 51 16.13 -2.57 -9.01
C GLU A 51 17.12 -3.38 -9.87
N ALA A 52 17.26 -4.69 -9.65
CA ALA A 52 18.20 -5.52 -10.41
C ALA A 52 17.72 -5.87 -11.85
N ILE A 53 16.42 -5.73 -12.15
CA ILE A 53 15.83 -6.13 -13.45
C ILE A 53 15.62 -4.90 -14.36
N LYS A 54 15.72 -3.68 -13.82
CA LYS A 54 15.54 -2.43 -14.59
C LYS A 54 16.63 -2.22 -15.65
N GLU A 55 17.87 -2.65 -15.39
CA GLU A 55 18.98 -2.52 -16.35
C GLU A 55 18.88 -3.48 -17.55
N ILE A 56 18.18 -4.62 -17.40
CA ILE A 56 18.21 -5.71 -18.38
C ILE A 56 17.08 -5.59 -19.42
N ALA A 57 16.01 -4.86 -19.11
CA ALA A 57 14.76 -4.88 -19.85
C ALA A 57 14.56 -3.73 -20.86
N VAL A 58 15.63 -3.06 -21.30
CA VAL A 58 15.55 -2.01 -22.35
C VAL A 58 15.07 -2.58 -23.70
N THR A 59 14.95 -3.90 -23.83
CA THR A 59 14.60 -4.60 -25.09
C THR A 59 13.39 -5.53 -24.92
N ALA A 60 12.17 -4.99 -24.87
CA ALA A 60 10.92 -5.61 -25.36
C ALA A 60 9.72 -4.84 -24.78
N ASP A 61 8.73 -4.55 -25.62
CA ASP A 61 7.41 -4.03 -25.24
C ASP A 61 6.61 -5.09 -24.46
N GLU A 62 7.09 -5.47 -23.28
CA GLU A 62 6.36 -6.26 -22.31
C GLU A 62 5.79 -5.29 -21.25
N GLU A 63 4.46 -5.23 -21.12
CA GLU A 63 3.81 -4.61 -19.97
C GLU A 63 4.28 -5.36 -18.72
N LYS A 64 5.34 -4.84 -18.09
CA LYS A 64 5.81 -5.34 -16.82
C LYS A 64 4.66 -5.22 -15.83
N ASN A 65 4.19 -6.36 -15.32
CA ASN A 65 3.37 -6.40 -14.11
C ASN A 65 4.26 -5.95 -12.93
N GLU A 66 4.49 -4.65 -12.83
CA GLU A 66 5.05 -4.03 -11.64
C GLU A 66 4.05 -4.27 -10.51
N ASN A 67 4.46 -5.03 -9.49
CA ASN A 67 3.64 -5.17 -8.30
C ASN A 67 3.51 -3.79 -7.64
N LYS A 68 2.27 -3.39 -7.40
CA LYS A 68 1.90 -2.09 -6.83
C LYS A 68 1.38 -2.28 -5.42
N TYR A 69 1.57 -1.25 -4.59
CA TYR A 69 1.01 -1.20 -3.24
C TYR A 69 -0.50 -0.92 -3.32
N VAL A 70 -1.34 -1.88 -2.94
CA VAL A 70 -2.81 -1.71 -3.03
C VAL A 70 -3.32 -0.88 -1.86
N LEU A 71 -3.68 0.38 -2.15
CA LEU A 71 -4.25 1.32 -1.19
C LEU A 71 -5.69 1.65 -1.55
N ILE A 72 -6.62 1.31 -0.65
CA ILE A 72 -8.03 1.67 -0.77
C ILE A 72 -8.33 2.76 0.24
N ASP A 73 -8.69 3.93 -0.24
CA ASP A 73 -9.01 5.09 0.57
C ASP A 73 -10.46 5.51 0.29
N VAL A 74 -11.37 5.01 1.12
CA VAL A 74 -12.82 5.16 0.93
C VAL A 74 -13.26 6.61 1.11
N LYS A 75 -12.55 7.38 1.93
CA LYS A 75 -12.94 8.77 2.29
C LYS A 75 -12.03 9.83 1.70
N GLY A 76 -10.99 9.43 0.99
CA GLY A 76 -10.15 10.34 0.26
C GLY A 76 -9.21 11.16 1.14
N ILE A 77 -8.66 10.53 2.18
CA ILE A 77 -7.70 11.12 3.12
C ILE A 77 -6.40 11.50 2.41
N PHE A 78 -5.96 10.72 1.42
CA PHE A 78 -4.68 10.90 0.73
C PHE A 78 -4.84 11.51 -0.66
N ASP A 79 -3.82 12.23 -1.12
CA ASP A 79 -3.76 12.71 -2.51
C ASP A 79 -3.46 11.56 -3.47
N ARG A 80 -4.33 11.42 -4.47
CA ARG A 80 -4.23 10.34 -5.46
C ARG A 80 -2.96 10.45 -6.31
N LYS A 81 -2.56 11.66 -6.73
CA LYS A 81 -1.40 11.82 -7.62
C LYS A 81 -0.11 11.53 -6.88
N GLU A 82 -0.03 11.90 -5.61
CA GLU A 82 1.08 11.56 -4.73
C GLU A 82 1.17 10.04 -4.53
N ALA A 83 0.06 9.37 -4.20
CA ALA A 83 0.02 7.93 -4.07
C ALA A 83 0.43 7.20 -5.36
N GLU A 84 -0.11 7.58 -6.52
CA GLU A 84 0.24 6.96 -7.80
C GLU A 84 1.73 7.16 -8.16
N LYS A 85 2.32 8.33 -7.84
CA LYS A 85 3.76 8.57 -8.00
C LYS A 85 4.62 7.67 -7.11
N MET A 86 4.10 7.28 -5.95
CA MET A 86 4.74 6.38 -5.00
C MET A 86 4.41 4.90 -5.28
N ASN A 87 4.04 4.56 -6.52
CA ASN A 87 3.74 3.19 -6.95
C ASN A 87 2.57 2.52 -6.20
N PHE A 88 1.63 3.31 -5.67
CA PHE A 88 0.38 2.77 -5.16
C PHE A 88 -0.61 2.51 -6.28
N GLN A 89 -1.27 1.36 -6.22
CA GLN A 89 -2.53 1.12 -6.91
C GLN A 89 -3.65 1.71 -6.04
N TYR A 90 -3.97 2.98 -6.29
CA TYR A 90 -4.90 3.76 -5.48
C TYR A 90 -6.36 3.56 -5.94
N TRP A 91 -7.24 3.19 -5.00
CA TRP A 91 -8.69 3.09 -5.22
C TRP A 91 -9.45 3.99 -4.26
N ARG A 92 -10.47 4.67 -4.77
CA ARG A 92 -11.44 5.47 -4.00
C ARG A 92 -12.84 5.11 -4.48
N LEU A 93 -13.79 5.03 -3.54
CA LEU A 93 -15.22 4.79 -3.79
C LEU A 93 -15.98 6.09 -4.04
#